data_AF-A0A7C6SS07-F1
#
_entry.id   AF-A0A7C6SS07-F1
#
_cell.length_a   1.000
_cell.length_b   1.000
_cell.length_c   1.000
_cell.angle_alpha   90.00
_cell.angle_beta   90.00
_cell.angle_gamma   90.00
#
_symmetry.space_group_name_H-M   'P 1'
#
loop_
_entity.id
_entity.type
_entity.pdbx_description
1 polymer ?
#
loop_
_entity_poly.entity_id
_entity_poly.type
_entity_poly.pdbx_seq_one_letter_code
_entity_poly.pdbx_strand_id
1 'polypeptide(L)' 'MQTEILIRETLRGLLATAIEKVCVLGEEDAQEDLKRLREVYDDLVLFWGLEEGVIDEFDEKVGILK' A
#
# COMPACT_ATOMS: atom_id res chain seq x y z
N MET A 1 4.79 6.59 19.50
CA MET A 1 4.78 5.37 20.38
C MET A 1 5.48 4.22 19.65
N GLN A 2 5.92 3.16 20.34
CA GLN A 2 6.51 1.99 19.66
C GLN A 2 5.55 1.37 18.62
N THR A 3 4.26 1.35 18.91
CA THR A 3 3.21 0.84 18.01
C THR A 3 3.04 1.67 16.73
N GLU A 4 3.27 2.98 16.81
CA GLU A 4 3.23 3.86 15.63
C GLU A 4 4.38 3.55 14.66
N ILE A 5 5.56 3.20 15.19
CA ILE A 5 6.69 2.76 14.36
C ILE A 5 6.32 1.45 13.65
N LEU A 6 5.73 0.50 14.39
CA LEU A 6 5.35 -0.80 13.82
C LEU A 6 4.35 -0.65 12.67
N ILE A 7 3.30 0.16 12.82
CA ILE A 7 2.31 0.33 11.74
C ILE A 7 2.92 1.01 10.51
N ARG A 8 3.81 1.99 10.69
CA ARG A 8 4.51 2.64 9.57
C ARG A 8 5.42 1.66 8.82
N GLU A 9 6.11 0.78 9.52
CA GLU A 9 6.90 -0.29 8.90
C GLU A 9 6.02 -1.34 8.21
N THR A 10 4.85 -1.67 8.78
CA THR A 10 3.87 -2.54 8.12
C THR A 10 3.38 -1.93 6.80
N LEU A 11 2.99 -0.65 6.79
CA LEU A 11 2.58 0.06 5.58
C LEU A 11 3.70 0.10 4.53
N ARG A 12 4.94 0.39 4.94
CA ARG A 12 6.12 0.31 4.04
C ARG A 12 6.28 -1.08 3.42
N GLY A 13 6.10 -2.13 4.22
CA GLY A 13 6.14 -3.51 3.76
C GLY A 13 5.05 -3.84 2.74
N LEU A 14 3.82 -3.38 2.97
CA LEU A 14 2.70 -3.55 2.02
C LEU A 14 2.96 -2.82 0.70
N LEU A 15 3.45 -1.58 0.76
CA LEU A 15 3.83 -0.81 -0.44
C LEU A 15 4.96 -1.50 -1.23
N ALA A 16 6.02 -1.94 -0.54
CA ALA A 16 7.10 -2.66 -1.19
C ALA A 16 6.62 -3.97 -1.85
N THR A 17 5.68 -4.67 -1.20
CA THR A 17 5.06 -5.88 -1.76
C THR A 17 4.24 -5.56 -3.01
N ALA A 18 3.47 -4.47 -3.02
CA ALA A 18 2.71 -4.04 -4.19
C ALA A 18 3.62 -3.71 -5.37
N ILE A 19 4.72 -2.98 -5.13
CA ILE A 19 5.72 -2.68 -6.16
C ILE A 19 6.34 -3.97 -6.72
N GLU A 20 6.72 -4.91 -5.85
CA GLU A 20 7.31 -6.18 -6.29
C GLU A 20 6.34 -7.02 -7.11
N LYS A 21 5.04 -7.00 -6.78
CA LYS A 21 3.99 -7.67 -7.57
C LYS A 21 3.95 -7.15 -9.00
N VAL A 22 4.01 -5.83 -9.19
CA VAL A 22 4.09 -5.22 -10.53
C VAL A 22 5.38 -5.64 -11.24
N CYS A 23 6.52 -5.62 -10.56
CA CYS A 23 7.81 -6.01 -11.13
C CYS A 23 7.84 -7.48 -11.60
N VAL A 24 7.22 -8.39 -10.84
CA VAL A 24 7.28 -9.84 -11.09
C VAL A 24 6.20 -10.31 -12.05
N LEU A 25 4.98 -9.82 -11.92
CA LEU A 25 3.83 -10.27 -12.71
C LEU A 25 3.56 -9.38 -13.93
N GLY A 26 4.00 -8.12 -13.89
CA GLY A 26 3.51 -7.09 -14.80
C GLY A 26 2.22 -6.45 -14.30
N GLU A 27 1.93 -5.25 -14.81
CA GLU A 27 0.84 -4.40 -14.32
C GLU A 27 -0.57 -5.02 -14.47
N GLU A 28 -0.81 -5.70 -15.59
CA GLU A 28 -2.12 -6.30 -15.92
C GLU A 28 -2.41 -7.50 -15.01
N ASP A 29 -1.44 -8.41 -14.85
CA ASP A 29 -1.57 -9.61 -14.02
C ASP A 29 -1.53 -9.30 -12.51
N ALA A 30 -0.98 -8.17 -12.10
CA ALA A 30 -0.90 -7.77 -10.69
C ALA A 30 -2.20 -7.14 -10.15
N GLN A 31 -3.15 -6.73 -10.99
CA GLN A 31 -4.30 -5.88 -10.59
C GLN A 31 -5.10 -6.40 -9.39
N GLU A 32 -5.43 -7.69 -9.34
CA GLU A 32 -6.18 -8.24 -8.20
C GLU A 32 -5.38 -8.20 -6.90
N ASP A 33 -4.09 -8.49 -6.96
CA ASP A 33 -3.20 -8.42 -5.79
C ASP A 33 -3.04 -6.98 -5.31
N LEU A 34 -2.88 -6.03 -6.24
CA LEU A 34 -2.79 -4.60 -5.93
C LEU A 34 -4.05 -4.09 -5.25
N LYS A 35 -5.23 -4.47 -5.74
CA LYS A 35 -6.50 -4.08 -5.13
C LYS A 35 -6.61 -4.58 -3.69
N ARG A 36 -6.27 -5.85 -3.43
CA ARG A 36 -6.28 -6.42 -2.07
C ARG A 36 -5.27 -5.73 -1.15
N LEU A 37 -4.06 -5.45 -1.64
CA LEU A 37 -3.04 -4.75 -0.88
C LEU A 37 -3.47 -3.32 -0.56
N ARG A 38 -4.09 -2.63 -1.51
CA ARG A 38 -4.63 -1.28 -1.32
C ARG A 38 -5.75 -1.26 -0.28
N GLU A 39 -6.70 -2.20 -0.34
CA GLU A 39 -7.79 -2.31 0.65
C GLU A 39 -7.23 -2.50 2.08
N VAL A 40 -6.27 -3.41 2.27
CA VAL A 40 -5.62 -3.62 3.58
C VAL A 40 -4.85 -2.38 4.03
N TYR A 41 -4.15 -1.71 3.11
CA TYR A 41 -3.39 -0.49 3.39
C TYR A 41 -4.31 0.64 3.87
N ASP A 42 -5.42 0.86 3.17
CA ASP A 42 -6.46 1.85 3.49
C ASP A 42 -7.11 1.57 4.85
N ASP A 43 -7.54 0.32 5.09
CA ASP A 43 -8.11 -0.11 6.37
C ASP A 43 -7.15 0.19 7.55
N LEU A 44 -5.85 -0.05 7.36
CA LEU A 44 -4.84 0.23 8.38
C LEU A 44 -4.61 1.74 8.58
N VAL A 45 -4.56 2.53 7.51
CA VAL A 45 -4.44 3.99 7.60
C VAL A 45 -5.63 4.58 8.37
N LEU A 46 -6.85 4.19 8.01
CA LEU A 46 -8.08 4.64 8.65
C LEU A 46 -8.17 4.19 10.11
N PHE A 47 -7.90 2.92 10.40
CA PHE A 47 -7.96 2.39 11.76
C PHE A 47 -6.98 3.10 12.71
N TRP A 48 -5.78 3.43 12.23
CA TRP A 48 -4.76 4.12 13.02
C TRP A 48 -4.88 5.65 13.00
N GLY A 49 -5.83 6.20 12.24
CA GLY A 49 -6.04 7.65 12.12
C GLY A 49 -4.83 8.38 11.53
N LEU A 50 -4.15 7.75 10.56
CA LEU A 50 -3.01 8.35 9.87
C LEU A 50 -3.51 9.35 8.81
N GLU A 51 -2.61 10.23 8.34
CA GLU A 51 -2.95 11.24 7.34
C GLU A 51 -3.39 10.61 6.02
N GLU A 52 -4.44 11.16 5.39
CA GLU A 52 -4.98 10.66 4.11
C GLU A 52 -3.93 10.64 2.99
N GLY A 53 -2.94 11.55 3.01
CA GLY A 53 -1.86 11.60 2.02
C GLY A 53 -0.97 10.35 1.97
N VAL A 54 -1.08 9.46 2.96
CA VAL A 54 -0.39 8.16 2.98
C VAL A 54 -1.02 7.19 1.97
N ILE A 55 -2.32 7.30 1.68
CA ILE A 55 -3.00 6.50 0.66
C ILE A 55 -2.61 7.00 -0.74
N ASP A 56 -2.53 8.32 -0.92
CA ASP A 56 -2.11 8.93 -2.19
C ASP A 56 -0.69 8.48 -2.57
N GLU A 57 0.22 8.36 -1.60
CA GLU A 57 1.57 7.83 -1.81
C GLU A 57 1.53 6.39 -2.36
N PHE A 58 0.66 5.54 -1.82
CA PHE A 58 0.52 4.16 -2.29
C PHE A 58 0.06 4.14 -3.76
N ASP A 59 -0.98 4.89 -4.08
CA ASP A 59 -1.56 4.92 -5.42
C ASP A 59 -0.58 5.50 -6.46
N GLU A 60 0.19 6.54 -6.11
CA GLU A 60 1.22 7.13 -6.97
C GLU A 60 2.35 6.13 -7.26
N LYS A 61 2.84 5.43 -6.23
CA LYS A 61 3.99 4.52 -6.33
C LYS A 61 3.67 3.24 -7.08
N VAL A 62 2.45 2.73 -6.94
CA VAL A 62 2.01 1.51 -7.61
C VAL A 62 1.50 1.81 -9.03
N GLY A 63 1.16 3.07 -9.33
CA GLY A 63 0.71 3.48 -10.66
C GLY A 63 -0.77 3.23 -10.92
N ILE A 64 -1.57 2.97 -9.88
CA ILE A 64 -3.01 2.71 -9.97
C ILE A 64 -3.78 3.91 -10.56
N LEU A 65 -3.19 5.12 -10.49
CA LEU A 65 -3.77 6.38 -10.99
C LEU A 65 -3.29 6.79 -12.39
N LYS A 66 -2.71 5.90 -13.20
CA LYS A 66 -2.34 6.21 -14.60
C LYS A 66 -3.39 5.80 -15.62
#